data_AF-A0A2M7K3N9-F1
#
_entry.id   AF-A0A2M7K3N9-F1
#
_cell.length_a   1.000
_cell.length_b   1.000
_cell.length_c   1.000
_cell.angle_alpha   90.00
_cell.angle_beta   90.00
_cell.angle_gamma   90.00
#
_symmetry.space_group_name_H-M   'P 1'
#
loop_
_entity.id
_entity.type
_entity.pdbx_description
1 polymer ?
#
loop_
_entity_poly.entity_id
_entity_poly.type
_entity_poly.pdbx_seq_one_letter_code
_entity_poly.pdbx_strand_id
1 'polypeptide(L)'
;MNSLIITTGTRDIQSQKSDIEKALGNKITQQIFINDKAIKARDGGKILFENYNKIKHLLSFPIIKPTIEYLLCENEKIDLVILIATNQNPPHNGDTLYFCKIIQMLLPVKYKNKLPDIRIIEINENVTYLDSMYTFWKQQLGKKPFHLLGDAQAIYLHSMGGIDAINTGLTLNCLARYGKKVKVLYVNEKTQTCAPLEFSKLFLSDSEKRKALALLENYNYEAIAELEDLQDDVRIVAQYASHRLNFDFDNASLTLTKLSPSQRNIQETLLTETAKFKVQSNKTKELYWNMLIKFKQKNYVDFLLRFFRLYEELLKNKVLDLYNITGYTQHNWENAFIQVIENDSKLKDFLESKKLDYQSNDPSTTLLLALLEYKQQDEFFSKLQCLTQLRNYSIGAHAFEPVSSFLINEKLKKANIDNIEKVLEVLKTYLNVKDNPYDKLNHDLKNAFFF
;
A
#
# COMPACT_ATOMS: atom_id res chain seq x y z
N MET A 1 -23.18 12.14 -3.76
CA MET A 1 -24.21 11.45 -2.96
C MET A 1 -23.64 11.25 -1.57
N ASN A 2 -24.34 11.64 -0.50
CA ASN A 2 -23.96 11.29 0.86
C ASN A 2 -24.95 10.31 1.46
N SER A 3 -24.47 9.42 2.32
CA SER A 3 -25.31 8.38 2.92
C SER A 3 -25.05 8.23 4.40
N LEU A 4 -26.09 7.86 5.14
CA LEU A 4 -26.06 7.61 6.58
C LEU A 4 -26.50 6.18 6.86
N ILE A 5 -25.65 5.37 7.47
CA ILE A 5 -25.97 4.03 7.93
C ILE A 5 -26.14 4.07 9.44
N ILE A 6 -27.27 3.55 9.94
CA ILE A 6 -27.64 3.56 11.35
C ILE A 6 -27.93 2.14 11.81
N THR A 7 -27.18 1.63 12.79
CA THR A 7 -27.57 0.42 13.50
C THR A 7 -28.55 0.75 14.62
N THR A 8 -29.63 -0.01 14.71
CA THR A 8 -30.72 0.27 15.66
C THR A 8 -30.70 -0.74 16.80
N GLY A 9 -30.72 -0.22 18.02
CA GLY A 9 -30.81 -0.94 19.28
C GLY A 9 -32.08 -0.64 20.07
N THR A 10 -32.15 -1.22 21.26
CA THR A 10 -33.34 -1.16 22.13
C THR A 10 -33.56 0.19 22.81
N ARG A 11 -32.57 1.09 22.75
CA ARG A 11 -32.63 2.43 23.36
C ARG A 11 -32.89 3.56 22.36
N ASP A 12 -32.97 3.23 21.07
CA ASP A 12 -33.18 4.19 19.98
C ASP A 12 -34.62 4.71 19.89
N ILE A 13 -35.58 4.03 20.52
CA ILE A 13 -36.94 4.53 20.71
C ILE A 13 -37.24 4.59 22.20
N GLN A 14 -37.67 5.75 22.67
CA GLN A 14 -38.07 5.99 24.05
C GLN A 14 -39.39 6.76 24.13
N SER A 15 -40.11 6.56 25.22
CA SER A 15 -41.32 7.30 25.56
C SER A 15 -41.60 7.18 27.06
N GLN A 16 -42.32 8.14 27.63
CA GLN A 16 -42.75 8.05 29.03
C GLN A 16 -43.95 7.09 29.14
N LYS A 17 -43.88 6.14 30.07
CA LYS A 17 -44.94 5.15 30.29
C LYS A 17 -46.30 5.80 30.51
N SER A 18 -46.34 6.88 31.30
CA SER A 18 -47.56 7.64 31.62
C SER A 18 -48.25 8.20 30.37
N ASP A 19 -47.48 8.61 29.37
CA ASP A 19 -48.01 9.25 28.17
C ASP A 19 -48.58 8.19 27.23
N ILE A 20 -47.89 7.05 27.10
CA ILE A 20 -48.39 5.89 26.37
C ILE A 20 -49.65 5.32 27.04
N GLU A 21 -49.71 5.27 28.38
CA GLU A 21 -50.90 4.85 29.13
C GLU A 21 -52.10 5.76 28.91
N LYS A 22 -51.91 7.09 28.89
CA LYS A 22 -52.99 8.02 28.54
C LYS A 22 -53.49 7.82 27.11
N ALA A 23 -52.60 7.49 26.17
CA ALA A 23 -52.95 7.37 24.75
C ALA A 23 -53.56 6.01 24.37
N LEU A 24 -53.10 4.91 24.98
CA LEU A 24 -53.45 3.54 24.58
C LEU A 24 -54.14 2.73 25.69
N GLY A 25 -54.17 3.22 26.93
CA GLY A 25 -54.74 2.53 28.09
C GLY A 25 -53.78 1.54 28.75
N ASN A 26 -53.97 1.34 30.06
CA ASN A 26 -53.07 0.58 30.94
C ASN A 26 -52.78 -0.86 30.44
N LYS A 27 -53.81 -1.59 30.02
CA LYS A 27 -53.69 -2.99 29.57
C LYS A 27 -52.75 -3.16 28.37
N ILE A 28 -52.74 -2.19 27.45
CA ILE A 28 -51.85 -2.19 26.29
C ILE A 28 -50.45 -1.75 26.71
N THR A 29 -50.34 -0.72 27.56
CA THR A 29 -49.05 -0.22 28.05
C THR A 29 -48.23 -1.27 28.79
N GLN A 30 -48.86 -2.13 29.60
CA GLN A 30 -48.15 -3.22 30.30
C GLN A 30 -47.48 -4.22 29.34
N GLN A 31 -48.00 -4.35 28.11
CA GLN A 31 -47.39 -5.23 27.10
C GLN A 31 -46.18 -4.57 26.44
N ILE A 32 -46.12 -3.24 26.41
CA ILE A 32 -45.07 -2.45 25.74
C ILE A 32 -43.80 -2.36 26.58
N PHE A 33 -43.92 -2.18 27.90
CA PHE A 33 -42.78 -1.88 28.78
C PHE A 33 -42.25 -3.13 29.53
N ILE A 34 -40.95 -3.12 29.82
CA ILE A 34 -40.24 -4.00 30.74
C ILE A 34 -39.89 -3.18 31.98
N ASN A 35 -40.25 -3.68 33.16
CA ASN A 35 -39.94 -3.07 34.46
C ASN A 35 -40.27 -1.57 34.52
N ASP A 36 -41.33 -1.16 33.83
CA ASP A 36 -41.82 0.22 33.73
C ASP A 36 -40.83 1.26 33.21
N LYS A 37 -39.72 0.83 32.59
CA LYS A 37 -38.64 1.73 32.15
C LYS A 37 -38.30 1.60 30.68
N ALA A 38 -38.13 0.38 30.16
CA ALA A 38 -37.66 0.14 28.80
C ALA A 38 -38.77 -0.42 27.92
N ILE A 39 -38.82 -0.02 26.64
CA ILE A 39 -39.77 -0.58 25.67
C ILE A 39 -39.24 -1.95 25.21
N LYS A 40 -40.08 -2.98 25.17
CA LYS A 40 -39.78 -4.26 24.53
C LYS A 40 -39.59 -4.03 23.03
N ALA A 41 -38.37 -4.22 22.52
CA ALA A 41 -38.04 -3.89 21.14
C ALA A 41 -38.92 -4.62 20.12
N ARG A 42 -39.16 -5.91 20.34
CA ARG A 42 -39.99 -6.73 19.44
C ARG A 42 -41.49 -6.49 19.64
N ASP A 43 -42.06 -7.01 20.73
CA ASP A 43 -43.52 -6.99 20.95
C ASP A 43 -44.04 -5.58 21.22
N GLY A 44 -43.37 -4.84 22.09
CA GLY A 44 -43.71 -3.44 22.36
C GLY A 44 -43.55 -2.58 21.12
N GLY A 45 -42.44 -2.74 20.38
CA GLY A 45 -42.23 -2.08 19.09
C GLY A 45 -43.33 -2.36 18.07
N LYS A 46 -43.80 -3.61 17.98
CA LYS A 46 -44.93 -3.99 17.10
C LYS A 46 -46.21 -3.24 17.48
N ILE A 47 -46.56 -3.23 18.77
CA ILE A 47 -47.76 -2.54 19.28
C ILE A 47 -47.67 -1.03 19.01
N LEU A 48 -46.49 -0.43 19.26
CA LEU A 48 -46.25 0.99 18.98
C LEU A 48 -46.38 1.29 17.48
N PHE A 49 -45.86 0.42 16.62
CA PHE A 49 -45.96 0.55 15.17
C PHE A 49 -47.41 0.48 14.69
N GLU A 50 -48.19 -0.50 15.17
CA GLU A 50 -49.62 -0.65 14.85
C GLU A 50 -50.46 0.55 15.31
N ASN A 51 -50.03 1.24 16.37
CA ASN A 51 -50.71 2.41 16.92
C ASN A 51 -50.02 3.74 16.57
N TYR A 52 -49.06 3.75 15.64
CA TYR A 52 -48.13 4.85 15.38
C TYR A 52 -48.82 6.23 15.28
N ASN A 53 -49.93 6.32 14.54
CA ASN A 53 -50.64 7.59 14.32
C ASN A 53 -51.10 8.26 15.62
N LYS A 54 -51.44 7.49 16.65
CA LYS A 54 -51.88 8.00 17.96
C LYS A 54 -50.72 8.46 18.83
N ILE A 55 -49.55 7.86 18.69
CA ILE A 55 -48.44 8.02 19.64
C ILE A 55 -47.20 8.69 19.05
N LYS A 56 -47.14 8.96 17.74
CA LYS A 56 -45.94 9.49 17.05
C LYS A 56 -45.31 10.72 17.71
N HIS A 57 -46.12 11.57 18.35
CA HIS A 57 -45.68 12.79 19.03
C HIS A 57 -45.08 12.53 20.43
N LEU A 58 -45.27 11.32 20.97
CA LEU A 58 -44.78 10.87 22.26
C LEU A 58 -43.46 10.08 22.16
N LEU A 59 -43.00 9.80 20.94
CA LEU A 59 -41.80 9.01 20.68
C LEU A 59 -40.58 9.90 20.50
N SER A 60 -39.49 9.54 21.18
CA SER A 60 -38.18 10.17 21.05
C SER A 60 -37.13 9.16 20.60
N PHE A 61 -36.07 9.66 19.98
CA PHE A 61 -34.94 8.86 19.48
C PHE A 61 -33.62 9.52 19.89
N PRO A 62 -33.25 9.44 21.18
CA PRO A 62 -32.17 10.26 21.76
C PRO A 62 -30.78 9.94 21.21
N ILE A 63 -30.58 8.78 20.60
CA ILE A 63 -29.28 8.38 20.03
C ILE A 63 -29.19 8.81 18.56
N ILE A 64 -30.24 8.60 17.77
CA ILE A 64 -30.29 8.97 16.34
C ILE A 64 -30.46 10.49 16.15
N LYS A 65 -31.18 11.18 17.05
CA LYS A 65 -31.53 12.60 16.92
C LYS A 65 -30.27 13.48 16.84
N PRO A 66 -29.30 13.37 17.77
CA PRO A 66 -28.06 14.16 17.70
C PRO A 66 -27.28 13.94 16.41
N THR A 67 -27.27 12.72 15.87
CA THR A 67 -26.58 12.42 14.61
C THR A 67 -27.22 13.14 13.43
N ILE A 68 -28.55 13.09 13.30
CA ILE A 68 -29.25 13.78 12.21
C ILE A 68 -29.10 15.29 12.34
N GLU A 69 -29.26 15.82 13.55
CA GLU A 69 -29.13 17.26 13.80
C GLU A 69 -27.72 17.77 13.51
N TYR A 70 -26.69 17.02 13.90
CA TYR A 70 -25.30 17.32 13.55
C TYR A 70 -25.09 17.42 12.03
N LEU A 71 -25.51 16.39 11.28
CA LEU A 71 -25.35 16.38 9.82
C LEU A 71 -26.11 17.53 9.14
N LEU A 72 -27.34 17.82 9.59
CA LEU A 72 -28.12 18.92 9.05
C LEU A 72 -27.51 20.29 9.39
N CYS A 73 -26.91 20.45 10.57
CA CYS A 73 -26.21 21.68 10.98
C CYS A 73 -24.95 21.94 10.17
N GLU A 74 -24.20 20.88 9.81
CA GLU A 74 -23.05 20.95 8.89
C GLU A 74 -23.45 21.22 7.44
N ASN A 75 -24.75 21.48 7.17
CA ASN A 75 -25.33 21.63 5.82
C ASN A 75 -25.07 20.42 4.91
N GLU A 76 -24.90 19.23 5.49
CA GLU A 76 -24.71 18.00 4.73
C GLU A 76 -26.04 17.54 4.14
N LYS A 77 -26.09 17.40 2.81
CA LYS A 77 -27.25 16.82 2.13
C LYS A 77 -27.14 15.30 2.19
N ILE A 78 -27.97 14.65 3.00
CA ILE A 78 -28.04 13.18 3.07
C ILE A 78 -29.05 12.67 2.04
N ASP A 79 -28.58 11.97 1.01
CA ASP A 79 -29.44 11.46 -0.06
C ASP A 79 -30.06 10.10 0.28
N LEU A 80 -29.39 9.31 1.13
CA LEU A 80 -29.83 7.95 1.51
C LEU A 80 -29.56 7.66 2.99
N VAL A 81 -30.57 7.20 3.71
CA VAL A 81 -30.46 6.66 5.06
C VAL A 81 -30.72 5.14 5.02
N ILE A 82 -29.81 4.36 5.60
CA ILE A 82 -29.94 2.91 5.70
C ILE A 82 -30.05 2.54 7.18
N LEU A 83 -31.23 2.07 7.59
CA LEU A 83 -31.50 1.58 8.93
C LEU A 83 -31.25 0.08 8.98
N ILE A 84 -30.38 -0.37 9.89
CA ILE A 84 -30.08 -1.78 10.09
C ILE A 84 -30.94 -2.29 11.25
N ALA A 85 -31.72 -3.33 10.98
CA ALA A 85 -32.63 -3.95 11.92
C ALA A 85 -32.31 -5.43 12.12
N THR A 86 -32.48 -5.93 13.34
CA THR A 86 -32.49 -7.37 13.61
C THR A 86 -33.93 -7.91 13.52
N ASN A 87 -34.06 -9.08 12.88
CA ASN A 87 -35.31 -9.83 12.73
C ASN A 87 -35.00 -11.33 12.68
N GLN A 88 -34.44 -11.85 13.77
CA GLN A 88 -33.90 -13.21 13.85
C GLN A 88 -34.98 -14.28 13.63
N ASN A 89 -34.55 -15.47 13.19
CA ASN A 89 -35.41 -16.65 13.11
C ASN A 89 -34.83 -17.80 13.95
N PRO A 90 -35.47 -18.21 15.07
CA PRO A 90 -36.74 -17.70 15.60
C PRO A 90 -36.63 -16.24 16.12
N PRO A 91 -37.76 -15.49 16.17
CA PRO A 91 -37.76 -14.11 16.64
C PRO A 91 -37.21 -13.95 18.06
N HIS A 92 -36.38 -12.93 18.25
CA HIS A 92 -35.79 -12.60 19.55
C HIS A 92 -36.44 -11.34 20.15
N ASN A 93 -36.60 -11.27 21.47
CA ASN A 93 -37.25 -10.13 22.15
C ASN A 93 -36.53 -8.78 21.91
N GLY A 94 -35.24 -8.85 21.62
CA GLY A 94 -34.39 -7.70 21.29
C GLY A 94 -34.41 -7.30 19.81
N ASP A 95 -35.18 -7.97 18.95
CA ASP A 95 -35.25 -7.66 17.53
C ASP A 95 -35.82 -6.25 17.27
N THR A 96 -35.12 -5.46 16.45
CA THR A 96 -35.37 -4.03 16.28
C THR A 96 -36.13 -3.66 15.00
N LEU A 97 -36.63 -4.64 14.22
CA LEU A 97 -37.40 -4.39 12.99
C LEU A 97 -38.48 -3.32 13.13
N TYR A 98 -39.34 -3.42 14.16
CA TYR A 98 -40.43 -2.48 14.33
C TYR A 98 -39.95 -1.10 14.76
N PHE A 99 -38.82 -1.01 15.48
CA PHE A 99 -38.20 0.27 15.77
C PHE A 99 -37.71 0.94 14.48
N CYS A 100 -37.02 0.21 13.60
CA CYS A 100 -36.61 0.74 12.29
C CYS A 100 -37.81 1.22 11.46
N LYS A 101 -38.91 0.47 11.45
CA LYS A 101 -40.15 0.88 10.74
C LYS A 101 -40.75 2.17 11.32
N ILE A 102 -40.77 2.31 12.65
CA ILE A 102 -41.22 3.54 13.29
C ILE A 102 -40.29 4.72 12.93
N ILE A 103 -38.96 4.53 13.02
CA ILE A 103 -37.96 5.56 12.67
C ILE A 103 -38.13 5.99 11.21
N GLN A 104 -38.27 5.02 10.29
CA GLN A 104 -38.50 5.28 8.86
C GLN A 104 -39.74 6.18 8.62
N MET A 105 -40.81 6.01 9.39
CA MET A 105 -42.01 6.85 9.30
C MET A 105 -41.87 8.20 10.01
N LEU A 106 -41.06 8.27 11.07
CA LEU A 106 -40.96 9.44 11.93
C LEU A 106 -39.96 10.48 11.41
N LEU A 107 -38.85 10.05 10.83
CA LEU A 107 -37.81 10.94 10.32
C LEU A 107 -38.32 11.92 9.24
N PRO A 108 -39.09 11.50 8.21
CA PRO A 108 -39.58 12.42 7.19
C PRO A 108 -40.52 13.49 7.77
N VAL A 109 -41.36 13.11 8.75
CA VAL A 109 -42.28 14.02 9.44
C VAL A 109 -41.51 15.06 10.25
N LYS A 110 -40.53 14.62 11.04
CA LYS A 110 -39.78 15.50 11.94
C LYS A 110 -38.81 16.43 11.22
N TYR A 111 -38.22 15.97 10.11
CA TYR A 111 -37.22 16.72 9.35
C TYR A 111 -37.72 17.21 7.99
N LYS A 112 -39.05 17.30 7.80
CA LYS A 112 -39.70 17.88 6.60
C LYS A 112 -39.10 17.37 5.28
N ASN A 113 -38.93 16.05 5.15
CA ASN A 113 -38.36 15.39 3.97
C ASN A 113 -36.92 15.80 3.58
N LYS A 114 -36.13 16.38 4.49
CA LYS A 114 -34.68 16.57 4.28
C LYS A 114 -33.90 15.25 4.14
N LEU A 115 -34.54 14.12 4.42
CA LEU A 115 -34.02 12.76 4.31
C LEU A 115 -34.92 11.99 3.32
N PRO A 116 -34.62 12.04 2.02
CA PRO A 116 -35.58 11.67 0.96
C PRO A 116 -35.71 10.16 0.73
N ASP A 117 -34.65 9.37 0.97
CA ASP A 117 -34.67 7.91 0.82
C ASP A 117 -34.23 7.26 2.13
N ILE A 118 -35.13 6.48 2.74
CA ILE A 118 -34.85 5.74 3.98
C ILE A 118 -35.18 4.28 3.73
N ARG A 119 -34.17 3.42 3.81
CA ARG A 119 -34.28 1.98 3.55
C ARG A 119 -33.98 1.18 4.82
N ILE A 120 -34.65 0.05 4.98
CA ILE A 120 -34.40 -0.88 6.08
C ILE A 120 -33.69 -2.11 5.52
N ILE A 121 -32.63 -2.54 6.20
CA ILE A 121 -31.94 -3.79 5.94
C ILE A 121 -32.08 -4.69 7.16
N GLU A 122 -32.66 -5.85 6.93
CA GLU A 122 -32.92 -6.84 7.97
C GLU A 122 -31.79 -7.85 8.07
N ILE A 123 -31.41 -8.18 9.30
CA ILE A 123 -30.51 -9.29 9.62
C ILE A 123 -31.36 -10.41 10.22
N ASN A 124 -31.52 -11.48 9.44
CA ASN A 124 -32.35 -12.64 9.80
C ASN A 124 -31.54 -13.83 10.33
N GLU A 125 -30.23 -13.66 10.44
CA GLU A 125 -29.27 -14.69 10.83
C GLU A 125 -28.82 -14.54 12.29
N ASN A 126 -27.99 -15.48 12.76
CA ASN A 126 -27.41 -15.42 14.10
C ASN A 126 -26.44 -14.23 14.23
N VAL A 127 -26.76 -13.30 15.13
CA VAL A 127 -26.00 -12.06 15.39
C VAL A 127 -25.05 -12.17 16.59
N THR A 128 -24.99 -13.32 17.25
CA THR A 128 -24.19 -13.54 18.47
C THR A 128 -22.68 -13.45 18.19
N TYR A 129 -22.24 -13.95 17.04
CA TYR A 129 -20.81 -14.09 16.73
C TYR A 129 -20.33 -13.02 15.75
N LEU A 130 -19.19 -12.40 16.09
CA LEU A 130 -18.55 -11.40 15.26
C LEU A 130 -18.19 -11.95 13.88
N ASP A 131 -17.65 -13.17 13.80
CA ASP A 131 -17.22 -13.79 12.53
C ASP A 131 -18.39 -14.00 11.56
N SER A 132 -19.57 -14.36 12.11
CA SER A 132 -20.81 -14.48 11.33
C SER A 132 -21.24 -13.13 10.78
N MET A 133 -21.25 -12.09 11.62
CA MET A 133 -21.60 -10.73 11.19
C MET A 133 -20.58 -10.14 10.22
N TYR A 134 -19.30 -10.42 10.40
CA TYR A 134 -18.26 -10.01 9.47
C TYR A 134 -18.48 -10.62 8.08
N THR A 135 -18.79 -11.93 8.03
CA THR A 135 -19.09 -12.64 6.77
C THR A 135 -20.38 -12.14 6.12
N PHE A 136 -21.43 -11.93 6.91
CA PHE A 136 -22.69 -11.35 6.46
C PHE A 136 -22.45 -10.00 5.78
N TRP A 137 -21.74 -9.07 6.43
CA TRP A 137 -21.48 -7.75 5.88
C TRP A 137 -20.62 -7.79 4.61
N LYS A 138 -19.61 -8.66 4.56
CA LYS A 138 -18.80 -8.86 3.36
C LYS A 138 -19.67 -9.20 2.13
N GLN A 139 -20.72 -10.00 2.31
CA GLN A 139 -21.66 -10.34 1.24
C GLN A 139 -22.68 -9.22 0.98
N GLN A 140 -23.25 -8.63 2.03
CA GLN A 140 -24.31 -7.63 1.89
C GLN A 140 -23.83 -6.31 1.28
N LEU A 141 -22.60 -5.88 1.58
CA LEU A 141 -22.07 -4.62 1.03
C LEU A 141 -21.89 -4.66 -0.49
N GLY A 142 -21.86 -5.84 -1.11
CA GLY A 142 -21.87 -6.00 -2.56
C GLY A 142 -23.25 -5.88 -3.21
N LYS A 143 -24.33 -5.84 -2.43
CA LYS A 143 -25.72 -5.83 -2.89
C LYS A 143 -26.35 -4.44 -2.74
N LYS A 144 -27.49 -4.20 -3.39
CA LYS A 144 -28.29 -2.98 -3.14
C LYS A 144 -28.84 -3.00 -1.69
N PRO A 145 -28.90 -1.83 -1.02
CA PRO A 145 -28.52 -0.50 -1.49
C PRO A 145 -27.02 -0.19 -1.37
N PHE A 146 -26.24 -0.97 -0.61
CA PHE A 146 -24.84 -0.67 -0.29
C PHE A 146 -23.93 -0.54 -1.50
N HIS A 147 -24.15 -1.31 -2.57
CA HIS A 147 -23.37 -1.20 -3.79
C HIS A 147 -23.34 0.24 -4.36
N LEU A 148 -24.43 0.99 -4.21
CA LEU A 148 -24.54 2.38 -4.67
C LEU A 148 -23.62 3.33 -3.91
N LEU A 149 -23.17 2.94 -2.72
CA LEU A 149 -22.28 3.75 -1.88
C LEU A 149 -20.86 3.85 -2.44
N GLY A 150 -20.51 3.06 -3.47
CA GLY A 150 -19.24 3.18 -4.18
C GLY A 150 -19.02 4.59 -4.73
N ASP A 151 -20.08 5.25 -5.21
CA ASP A 151 -20.04 6.60 -5.79
C ASP A 151 -20.38 7.70 -4.77
N ALA A 152 -20.49 7.33 -3.48
CA ALA A 152 -20.73 8.32 -2.43
C ALA A 152 -19.50 9.20 -2.22
N GLN A 153 -19.75 10.47 -1.87
CA GLN A 153 -18.72 11.40 -1.41
C GLN A 153 -18.38 11.12 0.05
N ALA A 154 -19.41 10.92 0.90
CA ALA A 154 -19.24 10.52 2.28
C ALA A 154 -20.27 9.46 2.70
N ILE A 155 -19.82 8.52 3.54
CA ILE A 155 -20.62 7.49 4.18
C ILE A 155 -20.51 7.68 5.69
N TYR A 156 -21.53 8.25 6.28
CA TYR A 156 -21.64 8.44 7.72
C TYR A 156 -22.11 7.14 8.36
N LEU A 157 -21.35 6.63 9.33
CA LEU A 157 -21.67 5.41 10.04
C LEU A 157 -21.99 5.72 11.50
N HIS A 158 -23.27 5.57 11.85
CA HIS A 158 -23.74 5.56 13.22
C HIS A 158 -23.89 4.11 13.68
N SER A 159 -22.83 3.55 14.24
CA SER A 159 -22.76 2.14 14.68
C SER A 159 -22.77 2.01 16.22
N MET A 160 -23.66 2.74 16.89
CA MET A 160 -23.75 2.80 18.36
C MET A 160 -24.95 2.03 18.91
N GLY A 161 -25.99 1.84 18.10
CA GLY A 161 -27.20 1.11 18.48
C GLY A 161 -27.04 -0.40 18.27
N GLY A 162 -27.64 -1.20 19.14
CA GLY A 162 -27.82 -2.63 18.91
C GLY A 162 -26.67 -3.49 19.43
N ILE A 163 -26.25 -4.46 18.64
CA ILE A 163 -25.37 -5.55 19.05
C ILE A 163 -23.95 -5.29 18.53
N ASP A 164 -22.95 -5.37 19.41
CA ASP A 164 -21.56 -5.02 19.09
C ASP A 164 -20.97 -5.82 17.93
N ALA A 165 -21.36 -7.10 17.77
CA ALA A 165 -20.94 -7.93 16.65
C ALA A 165 -21.40 -7.35 15.29
N ILE A 166 -22.63 -6.82 15.23
CA ILE A 166 -23.17 -6.14 14.03
C ILE A 166 -22.38 -4.86 13.78
N ASN A 167 -22.22 -4.03 14.81
CA ASN A 167 -21.56 -2.73 14.73
C ASN A 167 -20.10 -2.85 14.28
N THR A 168 -19.36 -3.76 14.90
CA THR A 168 -17.95 -4.02 14.60
C THR A 168 -17.80 -4.62 13.20
N GLY A 169 -18.59 -5.65 12.87
CA GLY A 169 -18.55 -6.28 11.56
C GLY A 169 -18.87 -5.32 10.43
N LEU A 170 -19.88 -4.45 10.62
CA LEU A 170 -20.26 -3.41 9.67
C LEU A 170 -19.14 -2.38 9.51
N THR A 171 -18.61 -1.86 10.62
CA THR A 171 -17.56 -0.83 10.62
C THR A 171 -16.33 -1.31 9.86
N LEU A 172 -15.82 -2.50 10.19
CA LEU A 172 -14.62 -3.04 9.55
C LEU A 172 -14.85 -3.30 8.05
N ASN A 173 -15.99 -3.87 7.66
CA ASN A 173 -16.29 -4.13 6.25
C ASN A 173 -16.53 -2.84 5.45
N CYS A 174 -17.15 -1.82 6.05
CA CYS A 174 -17.30 -0.51 5.42
C CYS A 174 -15.93 0.16 5.21
N LEU A 175 -15.05 0.15 6.21
CA LEU A 175 -13.69 0.68 6.08
C LEU A 175 -12.89 -0.04 4.99
N ALA A 176 -12.94 -1.38 4.99
CA ALA A 176 -12.25 -2.19 3.99
C ALA A 176 -12.75 -1.93 2.55
N ARG A 177 -14.04 -1.63 2.38
CA ARG A 177 -14.66 -1.46 1.05
C ARG A 177 -14.64 -0.03 0.54
N TYR A 178 -14.89 0.95 1.40
CA TYR A 178 -15.12 2.34 1.01
C TYR A 178 -14.01 3.29 1.49
N GLY A 179 -13.06 2.80 2.29
CA GLY A 179 -11.87 3.55 2.71
C GLY A 179 -12.22 4.88 3.37
N LYS A 180 -11.51 5.95 2.96
CA LYS A 180 -11.61 7.31 3.52
C LYS A 180 -13.01 7.93 3.45
N LYS A 181 -13.91 7.40 2.61
CA LYS A 181 -15.29 7.88 2.50
C LYS A 181 -16.08 7.63 3.79
N VAL A 182 -15.67 6.66 4.62
CA VAL A 182 -16.36 6.28 5.85
C VAL A 182 -16.02 7.22 7.00
N LYS A 183 -17.03 7.91 7.51
CA LYS A 183 -16.95 8.77 8.70
C LYS A 183 -17.73 8.12 9.83
N VAL A 184 -17.03 7.52 10.80
CA VAL A 184 -17.67 6.92 11.98
C VAL A 184 -18.11 8.03 12.92
N LEU A 185 -19.38 8.04 13.30
CA LEU A 185 -19.98 9.03 14.18
C LEU A 185 -20.15 8.48 15.58
N TYR A 186 -19.86 9.32 16.57
CA TYR A 186 -20.06 9.04 17.99
C TYR A 186 -21.05 10.03 18.58
N VAL A 187 -21.96 9.52 19.41
CA VAL A 187 -22.92 10.34 20.16
C VAL A 187 -22.64 10.23 21.65
N ASN A 188 -22.41 11.37 22.30
CA ASN A 188 -22.36 11.42 23.75
C ASN A 188 -23.79 11.49 24.29
N GLU A 189 -24.27 10.39 24.88
CA GLU A 189 -25.64 10.30 25.40
C GLU A 189 -25.94 11.29 26.54
N LYS A 190 -24.92 11.73 27.31
CA LYS A 190 -25.11 12.68 28.42
C LYS A 190 -25.34 14.10 27.91
N THR A 191 -24.53 14.52 26.94
CA THR A 191 -24.59 15.89 26.37
C THR A 191 -25.52 15.98 25.16
N GLN A 192 -25.96 14.83 24.62
CA GLN A 192 -26.77 14.73 23.40
C GLN A 192 -26.08 15.40 22.19
N THR A 193 -24.75 15.29 22.12
CA THR A 193 -23.92 15.84 21.04
C THR A 193 -23.33 14.73 20.17
N CYS A 194 -23.12 15.01 18.89
CA CYS A 194 -22.53 14.09 17.92
C CYS A 194 -21.25 14.69 17.33
N ALA A 195 -20.23 13.85 17.11
CA ALA A 195 -18.98 14.23 16.45
C ALA A 195 -18.39 13.04 15.68
N PRO A 196 -17.63 13.27 14.60
CA PRO A 196 -16.89 12.22 13.91
C PRO A 196 -15.71 11.74 14.76
N LEU A 197 -15.40 10.46 14.65
CA LEU A 197 -14.19 9.87 15.22
C LEU A 197 -13.07 9.85 14.18
N GLU A 198 -11.83 10.05 14.64
CA GLU A 198 -10.62 9.90 13.82
C GLU A 198 -10.28 8.43 13.50
N PHE A 199 -11.08 7.47 14.01
CA PHE A 199 -10.81 6.04 13.89
C PHE A 199 -10.59 5.59 12.44
N SER A 200 -11.42 6.04 11.49
CA SER A 200 -11.26 5.67 10.07
C SER A 200 -9.89 6.08 9.53
N LYS A 201 -9.41 7.29 9.87
CA LYS A 201 -8.13 7.83 9.44
C LYS A 201 -6.97 7.04 10.06
N LEU A 202 -7.04 6.77 11.37
CA LEU A 202 -6.01 6.01 12.10
C LEU A 202 -5.92 4.57 11.59
N PHE A 203 -7.06 3.91 11.38
CA PHE A 203 -7.11 2.53 10.92
C PHE A 203 -6.53 2.36 9.51
N LEU A 204 -6.88 3.26 8.58
CA LEU A 204 -6.41 3.21 7.20
C LEU A 204 -4.92 3.55 7.11
N SER A 205 -4.46 4.59 7.82
CA SER A 205 -3.04 4.95 7.83
C SER A 205 -2.17 3.83 8.39
N ASP A 206 -2.58 3.15 9.47
CA ASP A 206 -1.86 1.98 9.99
C ASP A 206 -1.83 0.82 9.00
N SER A 207 -2.93 0.61 8.26
CA SER A 207 -2.96 -0.40 7.20
C SER A 207 -1.99 -0.07 6.07
N GLU A 208 -1.89 1.19 5.67
CA GLU A 208 -0.96 1.62 4.62
C GLU A 208 0.50 1.57 5.08
N LYS A 209 0.79 1.97 6.32
CA LYS A 209 2.11 1.82 6.94
C LYS A 209 2.58 0.37 6.88
N ARG A 210 1.71 -0.61 7.21
CA ARG A 210 2.05 -2.04 7.10
C ARG A 210 2.36 -2.46 5.65
N LYS A 211 1.60 -1.98 4.67
CA LYS A 211 1.90 -2.23 3.24
C LYS A 211 3.25 -1.63 2.86
N ALA A 212 3.51 -0.38 3.25
CA ALA A 212 4.76 0.32 2.97
C ALA A 212 5.97 -0.42 3.56
N LEU A 213 5.87 -0.92 4.79
CA LEU A 213 6.92 -1.72 5.42
C LEU A 213 7.26 -2.99 4.61
N ALA A 214 6.24 -3.71 4.14
CA ALA A 214 6.43 -4.89 3.30
C ALA A 214 7.03 -4.56 1.92
N LEU A 215 6.70 -3.40 1.36
CA LEU A 215 7.27 -2.91 0.10
C LEU A 215 8.73 -2.46 0.27
N LEU A 216 9.09 -1.85 1.41
CA LEU A 216 10.47 -1.46 1.72
C LEU A 216 11.40 -2.66 1.79
N GLU A 217 10.95 -3.77 2.39
CA GLU A 217 11.71 -5.02 2.46
C GLU A 217 12.08 -5.56 1.08
N ASN A 218 11.29 -5.23 0.06
CA ASN A 218 11.52 -5.62 -1.33
C ASN A 218 12.01 -4.46 -2.21
N TYR A 219 12.40 -3.31 -1.64
CA TYR A 219 12.87 -2.12 -2.37
C TYR A 219 11.89 -1.62 -3.45
N ASN A 220 10.58 -1.84 -3.26
CA ASN A 220 9.57 -1.43 -4.23
C ASN A 220 9.09 0.00 -3.92
N TYR A 221 9.99 0.96 -4.12
CA TYR A 221 9.77 2.35 -3.77
C TYR A 221 8.70 3.03 -4.61
N GLU A 222 8.55 2.64 -5.88
CA GLU A 222 7.49 3.15 -6.75
C GLU A 222 6.12 2.88 -6.15
N ALA A 223 5.87 1.63 -5.72
CA ALA A 223 4.60 1.27 -5.10
C ALA A 223 4.37 1.98 -3.75
N ILE A 224 5.42 2.38 -3.03
CA ILE A 224 5.30 3.15 -1.78
C ILE A 224 4.88 4.59 -2.08
N ALA A 225 5.42 5.19 -3.15
CA ALA A 225 5.09 6.55 -3.55
C ALA A 225 3.59 6.71 -3.92
N GLU A 226 2.94 5.63 -4.35
CA GLU A 226 1.52 5.57 -4.71
C GLU A 226 0.56 5.32 -3.52
N LEU A 227 1.06 5.14 -2.30
CA LEU A 227 0.22 4.93 -1.11
C LEU A 227 -0.32 6.26 -0.55
N GLU A 228 -1.52 6.65 -0.96
CA GLU A 228 -2.14 7.97 -0.69
C GLU A 228 -2.30 8.35 0.79
N ASP A 229 -2.28 7.41 1.73
CA ASP A 229 -2.52 7.66 3.17
C ASP A 229 -1.21 7.79 3.94
N LEU A 230 -0.06 7.59 3.28
CA LEU A 230 1.24 7.90 3.84
C LEU A 230 1.49 9.41 3.85
N GLN A 231 2.37 9.87 4.73
CA GLN A 231 2.81 11.26 4.74
C GLN A 231 3.51 11.64 3.43
N ASP A 232 3.24 12.85 2.93
CA ASP A 232 3.75 13.34 1.65
C ASP A 232 5.28 13.25 1.55
N ASP A 233 6.00 13.66 2.60
CA ASP A 233 7.47 13.60 2.64
C ASP A 233 7.99 12.17 2.48
N VAL A 234 7.31 11.19 3.07
CA VAL A 234 7.70 9.77 2.91
C VAL A 234 7.51 9.32 1.46
N ARG A 235 6.38 9.67 0.83
CA ARG A 235 6.13 9.34 -0.59
C ARG A 235 7.17 10.01 -1.49
N ILE A 236 7.58 11.25 -1.18
CA ILE A 236 8.62 11.98 -1.92
C ILE A 236 9.99 11.27 -1.79
N VAL A 237 10.39 10.84 -0.59
CA VAL A 237 11.64 10.10 -0.40
C VAL A 237 11.60 8.73 -1.09
N ALA A 238 10.46 8.05 -1.10
CA ALA A 238 10.28 6.81 -1.87
C ALA A 238 10.40 7.08 -3.37
N GLN A 239 9.76 8.12 -3.90
CA GLN A 239 9.88 8.50 -5.31
C GLN A 239 11.33 8.84 -5.70
N TYR A 240 12.06 9.56 -4.84
CA TYR A 240 13.51 9.77 -4.98
C TYR A 240 14.28 8.45 -5.13
N ALA A 241 14.02 7.48 -4.24
CA ALA A 241 14.67 6.18 -4.27
C ALA A 241 14.36 5.39 -5.55
N SER A 242 13.11 5.50 -6.04
CA SER A 242 12.68 4.91 -7.32
C SER A 242 13.47 5.49 -8.50
N HIS A 243 13.54 6.82 -8.61
CA HIS A 243 14.34 7.48 -9.65
C HIS A 243 15.82 7.06 -9.59
N ARG A 244 16.40 7.01 -8.39
CA ARG A 244 17.77 6.57 -8.18
C ARG A 244 17.99 5.12 -8.65
N LEU A 245 17.07 4.19 -8.35
CA LEU A 245 17.12 2.82 -8.88
C LEU A 245 16.98 2.75 -10.40
N ASN A 246 16.41 3.77 -11.03
CA ASN A 246 16.31 3.85 -12.48
C ASN A 246 17.46 4.63 -13.12
N PHE A 247 18.50 4.99 -12.35
CA PHE A 247 19.62 5.83 -12.79
C PHE A 247 19.18 7.23 -13.29
N ASP A 248 17.98 7.65 -12.90
CA ASP A 248 17.38 8.92 -13.24
C ASP A 248 17.72 9.95 -12.15
N PHE A 249 19.01 10.26 -12.03
CA PHE A 249 19.53 11.11 -10.95
C PHE A 249 19.04 12.56 -11.02
N ASP A 250 18.66 13.02 -12.22
CA ASP A 250 18.11 14.35 -12.43
C ASP A 250 16.71 14.46 -11.82
N ASN A 251 15.79 13.54 -12.15
CA ASN A 251 14.47 13.53 -11.51
C ASN A 251 14.53 13.15 -10.03
N ALA A 252 15.50 12.32 -9.62
CA ALA A 252 15.75 12.06 -8.21
C ALA A 252 16.03 13.37 -7.45
N SER A 253 16.93 14.22 -7.99
CA SER A 253 17.27 15.51 -7.39
C SER A 253 16.09 16.48 -7.40
N LEU A 254 15.35 16.57 -8.52
CA LEU A 254 14.18 17.44 -8.64
C LEU A 254 13.07 17.05 -7.65
N THR A 255 12.86 15.75 -7.45
CA THR A 255 11.84 15.24 -6.51
C THR A 255 12.09 15.70 -5.09
N LEU A 256 13.35 15.72 -4.65
CA LEU A 256 13.74 16.18 -3.31
C LEU A 256 13.41 17.65 -3.06
N THR A 257 13.25 18.49 -4.10
CA THR A 257 12.87 19.90 -3.94
C THR A 257 11.45 20.10 -3.40
N LYS A 258 10.62 19.04 -3.48
CA LYS A 258 9.23 19.04 -3.02
C LYS A 258 9.08 18.71 -1.53
N LEU A 259 10.16 18.28 -0.87
CA LEU A 259 10.14 17.98 0.57
C LEU A 259 9.73 19.20 1.38
N SER A 260 8.98 18.96 2.45
CA SER A 260 8.55 20.03 3.34
C SER A 260 9.76 20.71 4.02
N PRO A 261 9.64 22.00 4.42
CA PRO A 261 10.74 22.73 5.05
C PRO A 261 11.30 22.10 6.33
N SER A 262 10.51 21.28 7.04
CA SER A 262 10.97 20.57 8.24
C SER A 262 11.99 19.46 7.92
N GLN A 263 12.06 19.01 6.67
CA GLN A 263 12.97 17.96 6.21
C GLN A 263 14.24 18.49 5.52
N ARG A 264 14.59 19.76 5.72
CA ARG A 264 15.75 20.40 5.06
C ARG A 264 17.06 19.64 5.22
N ASN A 265 17.34 19.11 6.42
CA ASN A 265 18.56 18.33 6.67
C ASN A 265 18.59 17.03 5.86
N ILE A 266 17.45 16.35 5.71
CA ILE A 266 17.31 15.15 4.88
C ILE A 266 17.51 15.51 3.42
N GLN A 267 16.85 16.58 2.96
CA GLN A 267 16.97 17.09 1.60
C GLN A 267 18.43 17.39 1.23
N GLU A 268 19.16 18.15 2.04
CA GLU A 268 20.57 18.51 1.80
C GLU A 268 21.47 17.27 1.76
N THR A 269 21.25 16.31 2.67
CA THR A 269 22.00 15.05 2.73
C THR A 269 21.80 14.25 1.44
N LEU A 270 20.55 14.03 1.02
CA LEU A 270 20.23 13.22 -0.16
C LEU A 270 20.65 13.91 -1.48
N LEU A 271 20.54 15.23 -1.57
CA LEU A 271 21.07 16.00 -2.72
C LEU A 271 22.59 15.87 -2.82
N THR A 272 23.30 15.97 -1.69
CA THR A 272 24.75 15.81 -1.63
C THR A 272 25.18 14.40 -2.03
N GLU A 273 24.43 13.38 -1.62
CA GLU A 273 24.65 12.00 -2.08
C GLU A 273 24.44 11.86 -3.58
N THR A 274 23.36 12.41 -4.11
CA THR A 274 23.01 12.32 -5.54
C THR A 274 24.03 13.02 -6.43
N ALA A 275 24.58 14.15 -5.98
CA ALA A 275 25.62 14.87 -6.70
C ALA A 275 26.90 14.04 -6.95
N LYS A 276 27.17 13.02 -6.12
CA LYS A 276 28.33 12.11 -6.30
C LYS A 276 28.23 11.29 -7.58
N PHE A 277 27.03 11.06 -8.12
CA PHE A 277 26.83 10.29 -9.33
C PHE A 277 27.24 11.03 -10.61
N LYS A 278 27.72 12.28 -10.53
CA LYS A 278 28.44 12.91 -11.65
C LYS A 278 29.74 12.17 -12.00
N VAL A 279 30.33 11.45 -11.05
CA VAL A 279 31.56 10.67 -11.22
C VAL A 279 31.22 9.23 -11.64
N GLN A 280 31.84 8.75 -12.72
CA GLN A 280 31.56 7.42 -13.30
C GLN A 280 31.77 6.28 -12.29
N SER A 281 32.83 6.31 -11.48
CA SER A 281 33.10 5.26 -10.49
C SER A 281 31.99 5.13 -9.45
N ASN A 282 31.31 6.24 -9.09
CA ASN A 282 30.15 6.19 -8.20
C ASN A 282 28.92 5.59 -8.89
N LYS A 283 28.74 5.80 -10.20
CA LYS A 283 27.69 5.12 -10.99
C LYS A 283 27.93 3.62 -11.05
N THR A 284 29.18 3.16 -11.19
CA THR A 284 29.52 1.73 -11.16
C THR A 284 29.18 1.11 -9.80
N LYS A 285 29.48 1.81 -8.70
CA LYS A 285 29.09 1.38 -7.34
C LYS A 285 27.57 1.34 -7.17
N GLU A 286 26.85 2.32 -7.73
CA GLU A 286 25.39 2.34 -7.74
C GLU A 286 24.81 1.15 -8.53
N LEU A 287 25.43 0.79 -9.65
CA LEU A 287 25.01 -0.32 -10.50
C LEU A 287 25.11 -1.64 -9.76
N TYR A 288 26.14 -1.83 -8.94
CA TYR A 288 26.28 -2.99 -8.08
C TYR A 288 25.10 -3.14 -7.12
N TRP A 289 24.71 -2.07 -6.41
CA TRP A 289 23.56 -2.12 -5.50
C TRP A 289 22.26 -2.38 -6.24
N ASN A 290 22.10 -1.75 -7.39
CA ASN A 290 20.91 -1.95 -8.22
C ASN A 290 20.78 -3.40 -8.70
N MET A 291 21.87 -3.97 -9.22
CA MET A 291 21.97 -5.36 -9.60
C MET A 291 21.61 -6.26 -8.40
N LEU A 292 22.22 -6.03 -7.24
CA LEU A 292 21.95 -6.82 -6.03
C LEU A 292 20.47 -6.76 -5.62
N ILE A 293 19.84 -5.60 -5.71
CA ILE A 293 18.42 -5.44 -5.43
C ILE A 293 17.57 -6.27 -6.41
N LYS A 294 17.88 -6.28 -7.71
CA LYS A 294 17.18 -7.15 -8.67
C LYS A 294 17.34 -8.63 -8.35
N PHE A 295 18.51 -9.05 -7.88
CA PHE A 295 18.71 -10.42 -7.40
C PHE A 295 17.82 -10.73 -6.18
N LYS A 296 17.80 -9.85 -5.17
CA LYS A 296 16.95 -10.00 -3.97
C LYS A 296 15.46 -10.05 -4.32
N GLN A 297 15.02 -9.23 -5.28
CA GLN A 297 13.67 -9.23 -5.82
C GLN A 297 13.33 -10.46 -6.68
N LYS A 298 14.29 -11.36 -6.92
CA LYS A 298 14.17 -12.54 -7.80
C LYS A 298 13.90 -12.16 -9.27
N ASN A 299 14.24 -10.92 -9.66
CA ASN A 299 14.18 -10.43 -11.04
C ASN A 299 15.45 -10.83 -11.79
N TYR A 300 15.62 -12.13 -12.04
CA TYR A 300 16.90 -12.70 -12.47
C TYR A 300 17.34 -12.29 -13.88
N VAL A 301 16.41 -11.99 -14.78
CA VAL A 301 16.73 -11.46 -16.12
C VAL A 301 17.38 -10.08 -15.99
N ASP A 302 16.71 -9.14 -15.30
CA ASP A 302 17.23 -7.80 -15.06
C ASP A 302 18.55 -7.82 -14.27
N PHE A 303 18.64 -8.73 -13.31
CA PHE A 303 19.89 -9.00 -12.60
C PHE A 303 21.03 -9.34 -13.56
N LEU A 304 20.84 -10.31 -14.48
CA LEU A 304 21.88 -10.70 -15.42
C LEU A 304 22.28 -9.56 -16.36
N LEU A 305 21.31 -8.78 -16.85
CA LEU A 305 21.61 -7.63 -17.70
C LEU A 305 22.50 -6.60 -16.98
N ARG A 306 22.16 -6.27 -15.74
CA ARG A 306 22.93 -5.34 -14.90
C ARG A 306 24.27 -5.93 -14.48
N PHE A 307 24.32 -7.24 -14.23
CA PHE A 307 25.55 -7.97 -13.94
C PHE A 307 26.53 -7.86 -15.10
N PHE A 308 26.09 -8.10 -16.34
CA PHE A 308 26.96 -8.00 -17.50
C PHE A 308 27.41 -6.56 -17.78
N ARG A 309 26.54 -5.57 -17.55
CA ARG A 309 26.93 -4.16 -17.63
C ARG A 309 28.00 -3.81 -16.60
N LEU A 310 27.89 -4.31 -15.36
CA LEU A 310 28.89 -4.12 -14.32
C LEU A 310 30.19 -4.84 -14.68
N TYR A 311 30.09 -6.09 -15.12
CA TYR A 311 31.21 -6.93 -15.54
C TYR A 311 32.04 -6.27 -16.66
N GLU A 312 31.39 -5.72 -17.68
CA GLU A 312 32.02 -4.96 -18.76
C GLU A 312 32.83 -3.77 -18.24
N GLU A 313 32.22 -2.94 -17.40
CA GLU A 313 32.89 -1.75 -16.83
C GLU A 313 34.08 -2.14 -15.94
N LEU A 314 33.96 -3.23 -15.16
CA LEU A 314 35.04 -3.73 -14.32
C LEU A 314 36.21 -4.29 -15.13
N LEU A 315 35.91 -5.10 -16.16
CA LEU A 315 36.91 -5.61 -17.08
C LEU A 315 37.67 -4.47 -17.76
N LYS A 316 36.92 -3.48 -18.26
CA LYS A 316 37.49 -2.30 -18.91
C LYS A 316 38.44 -1.57 -17.96
N ASN A 317 38.02 -1.24 -16.75
CA ASN A 317 38.85 -0.53 -15.78
C ASN A 317 40.11 -1.33 -15.43
N LYS A 318 39.97 -2.64 -15.21
CA LYS A 318 41.11 -3.52 -14.89
C LYS A 318 42.15 -3.55 -16.01
N VAL A 319 41.70 -3.63 -17.26
CA VAL A 319 42.60 -3.58 -18.42
C VAL A 319 43.30 -2.22 -18.51
N LEU A 320 42.55 -1.12 -18.34
CA LEU A 320 43.13 0.22 -18.40
C LEU A 320 44.21 0.42 -17.32
N ASP A 321 43.96 -0.05 -16.10
CA ASP A 321 44.95 -0.03 -15.01
C ASP A 321 46.17 -0.90 -15.33
N LEU A 322 45.94 -2.12 -15.83
CA LEU A 322 47.01 -3.09 -16.13
C LEU A 322 47.98 -2.59 -17.20
N TYR A 323 47.48 -1.81 -18.16
CA TYR A 323 48.27 -1.24 -19.25
C TYR A 323 48.66 0.22 -19.00
N ASN A 324 48.40 0.76 -17.80
CA ASN A 324 48.69 2.14 -17.40
C ASN A 324 48.11 3.20 -18.36
N ILE A 325 46.93 2.93 -18.92
CA ILE A 325 46.25 3.85 -19.83
C ILE A 325 45.58 4.93 -18.98
N THR A 326 46.12 6.15 -19.04
CA THR A 326 45.64 7.31 -18.26
C THR A 326 45.28 8.48 -19.17
N GLY A 327 44.54 9.46 -18.65
CA GLY A 327 44.20 10.68 -19.40
C GLY A 327 43.17 10.50 -20.52
N TYR A 328 42.49 9.36 -20.57
CA TYR A 328 41.42 9.10 -21.52
C TYR A 328 40.07 9.68 -21.03
N THR A 329 39.20 9.92 -21.99
CA THR A 329 37.79 10.26 -21.84
C THR A 329 36.94 9.06 -22.28
N GLN A 330 35.65 9.09 -21.96
CA GLN A 330 34.72 8.06 -22.44
C GLN A 330 34.65 7.94 -23.97
N HIS A 331 35.11 8.96 -24.71
CA HIS A 331 35.03 9.04 -26.17
C HIS A 331 36.35 8.74 -26.91
N ASN A 332 37.46 8.49 -26.21
CA ASN A 332 38.76 8.28 -26.86
C ASN A 332 39.62 7.18 -26.21
N TRP A 333 39.06 6.42 -25.27
CA TRP A 333 39.80 5.37 -24.58
C TRP A 333 40.16 4.20 -25.51
N GLU A 334 39.37 4.00 -26.57
CA GLU A 334 39.58 3.00 -27.62
C GLU A 334 40.85 3.31 -28.42
N ASN A 335 41.12 4.58 -28.71
CA ASN A 335 42.33 4.98 -29.42
C ASN A 335 43.58 4.77 -28.56
N ALA A 336 43.51 5.13 -27.27
CA ALA A 336 44.61 4.87 -26.34
C ALA A 336 44.88 3.37 -26.21
N PHE A 337 43.82 2.57 -26.28
CA PHE A 337 43.88 1.12 -26.26
C PHE A 337 44.54 0.52 -27.51
N ILE A 338 44.16 0.96 -28.71
CA ILE A 338 44.76 0.53 -29.97
C ILE A 338 46.26 0.84 -29.98
N GLN A 339 46.66 2.04 -29.54
CA GLN A 339 48.07 2.43 -29.47
C GLN A 339 48.90 1.50 -28.58
N VAL A 340 48.34 1.04 -27.46
CA VAL A 340 49.02 0.09 -26.57
C VAL A 340 49.25 -1.25 -27.27
N ILE A 341 48.28 -1.74 -28.04
CA ILE A 341 48.43 -2.99 -28.80
C ILE A 341 49.45 -2.82 -29.93
N GLU A 342 49.38 -1.73 -30.68
CA GLU A 342 50.28 -1.47 -31.81
C GLU A 342 51.74 -1.33 -31.37
N ASN A 343 51.98 -0.86 -30.15
CA ASN A 343 53.31 -0.72 -29.56
C ASN A 343 53.87 -2.01 -28.94
N ASP A 344 53.09 -3.09 -28.83
CA ASP A 344 53.52 -4.40 -28.32
C ASP A 344 53.31 -5.47 -29.40
N SER A 345 54.34 -5.71 -30.22
CA SER A 345 54.27 -6.68 -31.33
C SER A 345 53.89 -8.08 -30.90
N LYS A 346 54.32 -8.53 -29.71
CA LYS A 346 53.99 -9.85 -29.18
C LYS A 346 52.51 -9.94 -28.78
N LEU A 347 51.98 -8.88 -28.20
CA LEU A 347 50.55 -8.79 -27.90
C LEU A 347 49.72 -8.80 -29.18
N LYS A 348 50.14 -8.05 -30.20
CA LYS A 348 49.48 -8.04 -31.50
C LYS A 348 49.45 -9.44 -32.12
N ASP A 349 50.59 -10.12 -32.21
CA ASP A 349 50.68 -11.49 -32.74
C ASP A 349 49.77 -12.46 -31.96
N PHE A 350 49.70 -12.30 -30.63
CA PHE A 350 48.82 -13.10 -29.78
C PHE A 350 47.33 -12.86 -30.10
N LEU A 351 46.89 -11.60 -30.25
CA LEU A 351 45.50 -11.27 -30.58
C LEU A 351 45.12 -11.74 -31.99
N GLU A 352 46.01 -11.59 -32.96
CA GLU A 352 45.83 -12.08 -34.33
C GLU A 352 45.71 -13.61 -34.37
N SER A 353 46.50 -14.33 -33.55
CA SER A 353 46.39 -15.79 -33.43
C SER A 353 45.02 -16.26 -32.91
N LYS A 354 44.36 -15.43 -32.08
CA LYS A 354 42.99 -15.67 -31.59
C LYS A 354 41.90 -15.14 -32.52
N LYS A 355 42.26 -14.53 -33.66
CA LYS A 355 41.35 -13.91 -34.63
C LYS A 355 40.46 -12.84 -34.00
N LEU A 356 41.00 -12.08 -33.05
CA LEU A 356 40.27 -11.01 -32.37
C LEU A 356 40.51 -9.69 -33.09
N ASP A 357 39.42 -9.02 -33.49
CA ASP A 357 39.48 -7.66 -34.01
C ASP A 357 39.64 -6.67 -32.85
N TYR A 358 40.80 -6.00 -32.82
CA TYR A 358 41.13 -4.97 -31.85
C TYR A 358 41.05 -3.56 -32.42
N GLN A 359 40.74 -3.40 -33.71
CA GLN A 359 40.60 -2.10 -34.38
C GLN A 359 39.17 -1.55 -34.31
N SER A 360 38.24 -2.32 -33.73
CA SER A 360 36.87 -1.88 -33.46
C SER A 360 36.81 -0.68 -32.50
N ASN A 361 35.90 0.25 -32.78
CA ASN A 361 35.58 1.40 -31.92
C ASN A 361 34.85 1.02 -30.61
N ASP A 362 34.61 -0.27 -30.34
CA ASP A 362 34.11 -0.75 -29.06
C ASP A 362 34.74 -2.11 -28.72
N PRO A 363 35.76 -2.16 -27.84
CA PRO A 363 36.41 -3.38 -27.42
C PRO A 363 35.44 -4.36 -26.75
N SER A 364 35.19 -5.50 -27.41
CA SER A 364 34.34 -6.55 -26.86
C SER A 364 34.88 -7.13 -25.54
N THR A 365 34.01 -7.68 -24.70
CA THR A 365 34.43 -8.41 -23.48
C THR A 365 35.40 -9.55 -23.77
N THR A 366 35.25 -10.21 -24.92
CA THR A 366 36.19 -11.25 -25.40
C THR A 366 37.59 -10.68 -25.62
N LEU A 367 37.69 -9.50 -26.24
CA LEU A 367 38.98 -8.83 -26.43
C LEU A 367 39.58 -8.44 -25.07
N LEU A 368 38.80 -7.83 -24.18
CA LEU A 368 39.28 -7.41 -22.86
C LEU A 368 39.84 -8.58 -22.05
N LEU A 369 39.19 -9.75 -22.10
CA LEU A 369 39.67 -10.96 -21.43
C LEU A 369 40.94 -11.54 -22.04
N ALA A 370 41.09 -11.50 -23.37
CA ALA A 370 42.31 -11.96 -24.03
C ALA A 370 43.54 -11.16 -23.56
N LEU A 371 43.38 -9.89 -23.26
CA LEU A 371 44.47 -9.05 -22.73
C LEU A 371 44.86 -9.45 -21.31
N LEU A 372 43.87 -9.74 -20.47
CA LEU A 372 44.10 -10.26 -19.12
C LEU A 372 44.81 -11.62 -19.20
N GLU A 373 44.38 -12.48 -20.11
CA GLU A 373 45.01 -13.77 -20.41
C GLU A 373 46.48 -13.60 -20.83
N TYR A 374 46.77 -12.68 -21.75
CA TYR A 374 48.14 -12.40 -22.20
C TYR A 374 49.07 -12.00 -21.05
N LYS A 375 48.57 -11.18 -20.12
CA LYS A 375 49.32 -10.77 -18.92
C LYS A 375 49.28 -11.81 -17.79
N GLN A 376 48.64 -12.96 -18.00
CA GLN A 376 48.44 -14.02 -17.01
C GLN A 376 47.77 -13.49 -15.72
N GLN A 377 46.84 -12.56 -15.88
CA GLN A 377 46.13 -11.91 -14.78
C GLN A 377 44.68 -12.38 -14.70
N ASP A 378 44.24 -12.61 -13.47
CA ASP A 378 42.83 -12.70 -13.03
C ASP A 378 41.95 -13.76 -13.70
N GLU A 379 42.10 -14.99 -13.20
CA GLU A 379 41.26 -16.14 -13.53
C GLU A 379 39.77 -15.94 -13.17
N PHE A 380 39.44 -15.02 -12.25
CA PHE A 380 38.08 -14.85 -11.74
C PHE A 380 37.15 -14.28 -12.82
N PHE A 381 37.51 -13.17 -13.48
CA PHE A 381 36.65 -12.59 -14.52
C PHE A 381 36.44 -13.52 -15.72
N SER A 382 37.45 -14.33 -16.06
CA SER A 382 37.34 -15.34 -17.13
C SER A 382 36.30 -16.41 -16.78
N LYS A 383 36.25 -16.88 -15.52
CA LYS A 383 35.25 -17.86 -15.08
C LYS A 383 33.81 -17.33 -15.16
N LEU A 384 33.59 -16.03 -15.03
CA LEU A 384 32.25 -15.43 -15.10
C LEU A 384 31.60 -15.48 -16.49
N GLN A 385 32.39 -15.73 -17.55
CA GLN A 385 31.85 -15.93 -18.91
C GLN A 385 30.88 -17.12 -19.01
N CYS A 386 30.89 -18.05 -18.05
CA CYS A 386 29.94 -19.15 -18.01
C CYS A 386 28.46 -18.69 -17.97
N LEU A 387 28.21 -17.45 -17.53
CA LEU A 387 26.87 -16.84 -17.49
C LEU A 387 26.45 -16.18 -18.82
N THR A 388 27.35 -16.01 -19.79
CA THR A 388 27.09 -15.27 -21.03
C THR A 388 25.98 -15.91 -21.85
N GLN A 389 25.98 -17.24 -21.93
CA GLN A 389 24.91 -17.98 -22.62
C GLN A 389 23.55 -17.70 -21.97
N LEU A 390 23.49 -17.72 -20.64
CA LEU A 390 22.24 -17.52 -19.91
C LEU A 390 21.68 -16.10 -20.15
N ARG A 391 22.56 -15.09 -20.23
CA ARG A 391 22.16 -13.72 -20.60
C ARG A 391 21.71 -13.64 -22.06
N ASN A 392 22.49 -14.16 -23.00
CA ASN A 392 22.23 -14.03 -24.44
C ASN A 392 20.94 -14.73 -24.88
N TYR A 393 20.64 -15.90 -24.30
CA TYR A 393 19.42 -16.64 -24.63
C TYR A 393 18.19 -16.20 -23.82
N SER A 394 18.34 -15.29 -22.86
CA SER A 394 17.19 -14.77 -22.11
C SER A 394 16.39 -13.73 -22.90
N ILE A 395 15.16 -13.46 -22.41
CA ILE A 395 14.28 -12.38 -22.89
C ILE A 395 14.91 -10.98 -22.79
N GLY A 396 15.98 -10.82 -22.01
CA GLY A 396 16.69 -9.57 -21.86
C GLY A 396 17.68 -9.27 -23.01
N ALA A 397 17.94 -10.24 -23.88
CA ALA A 397 18.90 -10.10 -24.98
C ALA A 397 18.33 -10.62 -26.32
N HIS A 398 18.62 -11.86 -26.71
CA HIS A 398 18.40 -12.34 -28.08
C HIS A 398 17.48 -13.56 -28.21
N ALA A 399 16.94 -14.12 -27.11
CA ALA A 399 15.98 -15.23 -27.17
C ALA A 399 14.97 -15.22 -26.00
N PHE A 400 14.37 -16.36 -25.65
CA PHE A 400 13.27 -16.45 -24.69
C PHE A 400 13.47 -17.53 -23.60
N GLU A 401 14.70 -17.96 -23.37
CA GLU A 401 15.00 -18.96 -22.35
C GLU A 401 14.80 -18.41 -20.93
N PRO A 402 14.38 -19.26 -19.98
CA PRO A 402 14.16 -18.86 -18.59
C PRO A 402 15.47 -18.60 -17.87
N VAL A 403 15.44 -17.68 -16.90
CA VAL A 403 16.54 -17.39 -15.99
C VAL A 403 16.08 -17.55 -14.55
N SER A 404 16.83 -18.31 -13.75
CA SER A 404 16.58 -18.50 -12.32
C SER A 404 17.87 -18.55 -11.51
N SER A 405 17.80 -18.35 -10.19
CA SER A 405 18.96 -18.52 -9.30
C SER A 405 19.57 -19.92 -9.38
N PHE A 406 18.74 -20.96 -9.57
CA PHE A 406 19.19 -22.33 -9.77
C PHE A 406 20.09 -22.43 -11.02
N LEU A 407 19.63 -21.93 -12.17
CA LEU A 407 20.40 -21.98 -13.43
C LEU A 407 21.69 -21.16 -13.36
N ILE A 408 21.66 -20.00 -12.72
CA ILE A 408 22.85 -19.17 -12.47
C ILE A 408 23.87 -19.98 -11.66
N ASN A 409 23.46 -20.56 -10.54
CA ASN A 409 24.35 -21.32 -9.66
C ASN A 409 24.86 -22.62 -10.31
N GLU A 410 24.06 -23.29 -11.13
CA GLU A 410 24.51 -24.45 -11.91
C GLU A 410 25.64 -24.08 -12.89
N LYS A 411 25.52 -22.96 -13.61
CA LYS A 411 26.55 -22.49 -14.54
C LYS A 411 27.83 -22.10 -13.80
N LEU A 412 27.72 -21.42 -12.66
CA LEU A 412 28.86 -21.05 -11.82
C LEU A 412 29.60 -22.28 -11.27
N LYS A 413 28.87 -23.29 -10.78
CA LYS A 413 29.48 -24.53 -10.28
C LYS A 413 30.29 -25.25 -11.34
N LYS A 414 29.77 -25.31 -12.58
CA LYS A 414 30.50 -25.88 -13.73
C LYS A 414 31.78 -25.11 -14.07
N ALA A 415 31.87 -23.85 -13.68
CA ALA A 415 33.06 -23.01 -13.82
C ALA A 415 33.94 -22.98 -12.55
N ASN A 416 33.73 -23.92 -11.61
CA ASN A 416 34.43 -23.99 -10.32
C ASN A 416 34.24 -22.73 -9.44
N ILE A 417 33.04 -22.15 -9.47
CA ILE A 417 32.60 -21.10 -8.55
C ILE A 417 31.43 -21.65 -7.73
N ASP A 418 31.52 -21.59 -6.40
CA ASP A 418 30.56 -22.21 -5.49
C ASP A 418 29.10 -21.79 -5.74
N ASN A 419 28.85 -20.48 -5.80
CA ASN A 419 27.54 -19.86 -5.99
C ASN A 419 27.67 -18.37 -6.30
N ILE A 420 26.53 -17.75 -6.63
CA ILE A 420 26.43 -16.34 -6.96
C ILE A 420 26.71 -15.41 -5.77
N GLU A 421 26.37 -15.82 -4.54
CA GLU A 421 26.67 -15.05 -3.33
C GLU A 421 28.17 -14.81 -3.18
N LYS A 422 28.99 -15.82 -3.48
CA LYS A 422 30.46 -15.67 -3.46
C LYS A 422 30.95 -14.68 -4.52
N VAL A 423 30.36 -14.71 -5.72
CA VAL A 423 30.67 -13.73 -6.78
C VAL A 423 30.33 -12.32 -6.30
N LEU A 424 29.15 -12.13 -5.71
CA LEU A 424 28.69 -10.83 -5.23
C LEU A 424 29.62 -10.27 -4.14
N GLU A 425 30.09 -11.10 -3.20
CA GLU A 425 31.06 -10.69 -2.17
C GLU A 425 32.43 -10.29 -2.75
N VAL A 426 32.91 -11.02 -3.76
CA VAL A 426 34.15 -10.65 -4.46
C VAL A 426 33.98 -9.30 -5.17
N LEU A 427 32.87 -9.10 -5.89
CA LEU A 427 32.57 -7.84 -6.56
C LEU A 427 32.42 -6.68 -5.57
N LYS A 428 31.78 -6.92 -4.41
CA LYS A 428 31.66 -5.94 -3.32
C LYS A 428 33.03 -5.46 -2.84
N THR A 429 33.93 -6.42 -2.60
CA THR A 429 35.30 -6.16 -2.15
C THR A 429 36.09 -5.41 -3.21
N TYR A 430 36.00 -5.85 -4.47
CA TYR A 430 36.68 -5.22 -5.61
C TYR A 430 36.26 -3.74 -5.77
N LEU A 431 34.96 -3.46 -5.67
CA LEU A 431 34.43 -2.10 -5.80
C LEU A 431 34.66 -1.22 -4.56
N ASN A 432 35.12 -1.80 -3.44
CA ASN A 432 35.23 -1.13 -2.14
C ASN A 432 33.92 -0.38 -1.80
N VAL A 433 32.79 -1.07 -1.93
CA VAL A 433 31.49 -0.55 -1.50
C VAL A 433 31.20 -0.98 -0.07
N LYS A 434 30.69 -0.03 0.72
CA LYS A 434 30.38 -0.22 2.16
C LYS A 434 28.97 -0.79 2.33
N ASP A 435 28.20 -0.19 3.23
CA ASP A 435 26.82 -0.55 3.49
C ASP A 435 25.92 -0.16 2.32
N ASN A 436 24.83 -0.91 2.18
CA ASN A 436 23.85 -0.66 1.15
C ASN A 436 23.11 0.66 1.45
N PRO A 437 23.21 1.68 0.58
CA PRO A 437 22.56 2.96 0.81
C PRO A 437 21.02 2.85 0.86
N TYR A 438 20.46 1.85 0.19
CA TYR A 438 19.02 1.57 0.21
C TYR A 438 18.57 0.91 1.52
N ASP A 439 19.43 0.15 2.19
CA ASP A 439 19.10 -0.41 3.50
C ASP A 439 19.09 0.69 4.58
N LYS A 440 20.03 1.65 4.49
CA LYS A 440 20.01 2.85 5.31
C LYS A 440 18.73 3.66 5.06
N LEU A 441 18.41 3.92 3.79
CA LEU A 441 17.18 4.65 3.45
C LEU A 441 15.93 3.93 3.92
N ASN A 442 15.88 2.61 3.80
CA ASN A 442 14.79 1.79 4.34
C ASN A 442 14.69 1.93 5.85
N HIS A 443 15.80 1.94 6.58
CA HIS A 443 15.81 2.16 8.02
C HIS A 443 15.26 3.55 8.38
N ASP A 444 15.70 4.59 7.68
CA ASP A 444 15.25 5.96 7.91
C ASP A 444 13.74 6.12 7.63
N LEU A 445 13.26 5.54 6.52
CA LEU A 445 11.84 5.51 6.17
C LEU A 445 11.01 4.70 7.19
N LYS A 446 11.54 3.55 7.65
CA LYS A 446 10.90 2.75 8.71
C LYS A 446 10.70 3.60 9.96
N ASN A 447 11.73 4.30 10.42
CA ASN A 447 11.63 5.16 11.59
C ASN A 447 10.61 6.29 11.38
N ALA A 448 10.60 6.92 10.20
CA ALA A 448 9.62 7.95 9.85
C ALA A 448 8.17 7.47 9.82
N PHE A 449 7.89 6.16 9.70
CA PHE A 449 6.52 5.62 9.79
C PHE A 449 6.01 5.46 11.22
N PHE A 450 6.91 5.25 12.19
CA PHE A 450 6.56 4.99 13.59
C PHE A 450 6.48 6.28 14.42
N PHE A 451 6.89 7.41 13.86
CA PHE A 451 6.66 8.76 14.38
C PHE A 451 5.68 9.52 13.47
#